data_AF-A0AAU4M559-F1
#
_entry.id   AF-A0AAU4M559-F1
#
_cell.length_a   1.000
_cell.length_b   1.000
_cell.length_c   1.000
_cell.angle_alpha   90.00
_cell.angle_beta   90.00
_cell.angle_gamma   90.00
#
_symmetry.space_group_name_H-M   'P 1'
#
loop_
_entity.id
_entity.type
_entity.pdbx_description
1 polymer ?
#
loop_
_entity_poly.entity_id
_entity_poly.type
_entity_poly.pdbx_seq_one_letter_code
_entity_poly.pdbx_strand_id
1 'polypeptide(L)'
;MDTPDPPQAPAPGAAESSTPATVKDAGIFHGFVRSGRWRVNEQYRSTVVVGSGVIDLRTAEFTGKQTTIRVRNWVGSVFILVPDDADVRLDGTGVIGGFHDYRKNRRQNPQGPRITVAGAAVSGSVFVVDELPASMRRRVERRNRRKLGKGD
;
A
#
# COMPACT_ATOMS: atom_id res chain seq x y z
N MET A 1 -21.10 -39.69 -49.25
CA MET A 1 -21.46 -38.27 -49.40
C MET A 1 -21.39 -37.68 -48.00
N ASP A 2 -20.19 -37.27 -47.60
CA ASP A 2 -19.91 -36.56 -46.34
C ASP A 2 -20.43 -35.13 -46.48
N THR A 3 -21.30 -34.69 -45.56
CA THR A 3 -21.73 -33.29 -45.45
C THR A 3 -20.89 -32.64 -44.35
N PRO A 4 -20.17 -31.53 -44.62
CA PRO A 4 -19.44 -30.84 -43.57
C PRO A 4 -20.39 -30.08 -42.62
N ASP A 5 -20.05 -30.14 -41.34
CA ASP A 5 -20.68 -29.42 -40.22
C ASP A 5 -20.46 -27.89 -40.35
N PRO A 6 -21.43 -27.02 -40.01
CA PRO A 6 -21.24 -25.58 -40.08
C PRO A 6 -20.32 -25.05 -38.96
N PRO A 7 -19.56 -23.95 -39.20
CA PRO A 7 -18.68 -23.39 -38.20
C PRO A 7 -19.48 -22.73 -37.06
N GLN A 8 -19.28 -23.22 -35.85
CA GLN A 8 -19.89 -22.68 -34.63
C GLN A 8 -19.24 -21.33 -34.28
N ALA A 9 -20.03 -20.26 -34.22
CA ALA A 9 -19.59 -18.93 -33.83
C ALA A 9 -19.17 -18.89 -32.34
N PRO A 10 -18.11 -18.16 -31.96
CA PRO A 10 -17.74 -18.02 -30.55
C PRO A 10 -18.75 -17.11 -29.82
N ALA A 11 -19.22 -17.56 -28.66
CA ALA A 11 -20.14 -16.83 -27.80
C ALA A 11 -19.48 -15.54 -27.24
N PRO A 12 -20.19 -14.40 -27.20
CA PRO A 12 -19.70 -13.20 -26.53
C PRO A 12 -19.96 -13.33 -25.03
N GLY A 13 -18.89 -13.46 -24.27
CA GLY A 13 -18.98 -13.59 -22.82
C GLY A 13 -17.63 -13.93 -22.23
N ALA A 14 -16.58 -13.24 -22.68
CA ALA A 14 -15.36 -13.16 -21.91
C ALA A 14 -15.73 -12.57 -20.56
N ALA A 15 -15.87 -13.44 -19.55
CA ALA A 15 -15.84 -13.02 -18.17
C ALA A 15 -14.57 -12.18 -18.03
N GLU A 16 -14.77 -10.87 -17.90
CA GLU A 16 -13.72 -9.92 -17.57
C GLU A 16 -13.10 -10.45 -16.29
N SER A 17 -11.94 -11.10 -16.44
CA SER A 17 -11.09 -11.43 -15.32
C SER A 17 -10.63 -10.07 -14.80
N SER A 18 -11.39 -9.52 -13.84
CA SER A 18 -11.03 -8.36 -13.07
C SER A 18 -9.78 -8.73 -12.27
N THR A 19 -8.65 -8.72 -12.96
CA THR A 19 -7.34 -8.94 -12.37
C THR A 19 -7.21 -7.85 -11.33
N PRO A 20 -7.06 -8.16 -10.03
CA PRO A 20 -6.98 -7.13 -9.01
C PRO A 20 -5.81 -6.21 -9.37
N ALA A 21 -6.15 -4.97 -9.75
CA ALA A 21 -5.17 -4.00 -10.20
C ALA A 21 -4.17 -3.82 -9.05
N THR A 22 -2.92 -4.23 -9.25
CA THR A 22 -1.89 -4.11 -8.21
C THR A 22 -1.13 -2.82 -8.42
N VAL A 23 -1.35 -1.81 -7.58
CA VAL A 23 -0.51 -0.60 -7.57
C VAL A 23 0.81 -0.96 -6.86
N LYS A 24 1.93 -0.68 -7.53
CA LYS A 24 3.28 -0.98 -7.02
C LYS A 24 4.06 0.33 -6.87
N ASP A 25 4.48 0.64 -5.65
CA ASP A 25 5.51 1.64 -5.41
C ASP A 25 6.80 0.92 -4.97
N ALA A 26 7.92 1.22 -5.64
CA ALA A 26 9.23 0.64 -5.35
C ALA A 26 10.26 1.76 -5.16
N GLY A 27 11.01 1.72 -4.06
CA GLY A 27 12.13 2.62 -3.78
C GLY A 27 13.42 1.82 -3.64
N ILE A 28 14.33 1.94 -4.61
CA ILE A 28 15.56 1.12 -4.65
C ILE A 28 16.73 1.84 -3.97
N PHE A 29 16.83 3.18 -3.99
CA PHE A 29 17.91 3.93 -3.30
C PHE A 29 17.53 5.30 -2.71
N HIS A 30 16.26 5.69 -2.75
CA HIS A 30 15.83 7.01 -2.31
C HIS A 30 14.42 6.87 -1.79
N GLY A 31 14.26 6.91 -0.46
CA GLY A 31 12.99 6.67 0.23
C GLY A 31 11.78 7.27 -0.48
N PHE A 32 10.60 6.64 -0.42
CA PHE A 32 9.41 7.06 -1.18
C PHE A 32 8.36 7.74 -0.27
N VAL A 33 7.48 8.54 -0.86
CA VAL A 33 6.31 9.11 -0.18
C VAL A 33 5.12 8.95 -1.10
N ARG A 34 4.12 8.20 -0.65
CA ARG A 34 2.82 8.06 -1.30
C ARG A 34 1.77 8.72 -0.41
N SER A 35 1.17 9.81 -0.88
CA SER A 35 0.20 10.62 -0.13
C SER A 35 -0.74 11.38 -1.06
N GLY A 36 -1.86 11.88 -0.55
CA GLY A 36 -2.89 12.59 -1.32
C GLY A 36 -4.06 11.69 -1.68
N ARG A 37 -4.94 12.14 -2.58
CA ARG A 37 -6.02 11.30 -3.12
C ARG A 37 -5.46 10.34 -4.15
N TRP A 38 -5.54 9.04 -3.85
CA TRP A 38 -5.20 7.96 -4.78
C TRP A 38 -6.06 6.75 -4.44
N ARG A 39 -6.32 5.90 -5.44
CA ARG A 39 -7.09 4.67 -5.24
C ARG A 39 -6.20 3.55 -4.72
N VAL A 40 -6.56 3.02 -3.56
CA VAL A 40 -5.92 1.86 -2.94
C VAL A 40 -6.76 0.65 -3.31
N ASN A 41 -6.17 -0.21 -4.14
CA ASN A 41 -6.80 -1.46 -4.53
C ASN A 41 -6.71 -2.49 -3.39
N GLU A 42 -7.51 -3.55 -3.46
CA GLU A 42 -7.54 -4.64 -2.47
C GLU A 42 -6.16 -5.22 -2.15
N GLN A 43 -5.24 -5.17 -3.12
CA GLN A 43 -3.85 -5.54 -2.95
C GLN A 43 -2.94 -4.39 -3.37
N TYR A 44 -2.20 -3.86 -2.40
CA TYR A 44 -1.16 -2.87 -2.60
C TYR A 44 0.19 -3.47 -2.21
N ARG A 45 1.21 -3.29 -3.05
CA ARG A 45 2.55 -3.82 -2.78
C ARG A 45 3.57 -2.69 -2.75
N SER A 46 4.29 -2.58 -1.65
CA SER A 46 5.38 -1.64 -1.44
C SER A 46 6.69 -2.38 -1.19
N THR A 47 7.72 -2.07 -1.97
CA THR A 47 9.07 -2.64 -1.75
C THR A 47 10.06 -1.53 -1.44
N VAL A 48 10.75 -1.68 -0.30
CA VAL A 48 11.88 -0.83 0.11
C VAL A 48 13.08 -1.73 0.28
N VAL A 49 14.08 -1.52 -0.56
CA VAL A 49 15.34 -2.27 -0.44
C VAL A 49 16.28 -1.53 0.50
N VAL A 50 16.46 -0.21 0.33
CA VAL A 50 17.27 0.60 1.24
C VAL A 50 16.63 1.97 1.44
N GLY A 51 16.47 2.38 2.71
CA GLY A 51 16.07 3.74 3.09
C GLY A 51 14.78 3.78 3.91
N SER A 52 13.91 4.74 3.64
CA SER A 52 12.65 4.82 4.38
C SER A 52 11.46 5.30 3.55
N GLY A 53 10.30 4.69 3.78
CA GLY A 53 9.07 4.94 3.03
C GLY A 53 7.99 5.57 3.90
N VAL A 54 7.13 6.38 3.29
CA VAL A 54 5.87 6.83 3.88
C VAL A 54 4.73 6.46 2.94
N ILE A 55 3.72 5.78 3.48
CA ILE A 55 2.45 5.51 2.82
C ILE A 55 1.38 6.18 3.67
N ASP A 56 0.76 7.24 3.15
CA ASP A 56 -0.38 7.90 3.79
C ASP A 56 -1.68 7.45 3.13
N LEU A 57 -2.48 6.70 3.89
CA LEU A 57 -3.78 6.18 3.47
C LEU A 57 -4.95 7.01 4.00
N ARG A 58 -4.70 8.04 4.82
CA ARG A 58 -5.78 8.83 5.45
C ARG A 58 -6.62 9.58 4.43
N THR A 59 -6.00 9.97 3.32
CA THR A 59 -6.67 10.66 2.21
C THR A 59 -6.90 9.75 1.00
N ALA A 60 -6.62 8.46 1.14
CA ALA A 60 -6.73 7.51 0.05
C ALA A 60 -8.18 6.99 -0.09
N GLU A 61 -8.56 6.65 -1.32
CA GLU A 61 -9.85 6.05 -1.62
C GLU A 61 -9.68 4.54 -1.73
N PHE A 62 -10.23 3.79 -0.78
CA PHE A 62 -10.19 2.33 -0.82
C PHE A 62 -11.22 1.80 -1.82
N THR A 63 -10.80 0.93 -2.74
CA THR A 63 -11.72 0.33 -3.73
C THR A 63 -12.57 -0.80 -3.13
N GLY A 64 -12.27 -1.23 -1.91
CA GLY A 64 -12.98 -2.28 -1.19
C GLY A 64 -12.79 -2.15 0.32
N LYS A 65 -13.60 -2.89 1.09
CA LYS A 65 -13.55 -2.87 2.57
C LYS A 65 -12.26 -3.48 3.13
N GLN A 66 -11.62 -4.38 2.40
CA GLN A 66 -10.40 -5.05 2.82
C GLN A 66 -9.25 -4.69 1.87
N THR A 67 -8.11 -4.34 2.45
CA THR A 67 -6.90 -4.00 1.71
C THR A 67 -5.70 -4.67 2.36
N THR A 68 -4.87 -5.34 1.56
CA THR A 68 -3.59 -5.89 2.01
C THR A 68 -2.45 -5.02 1.49
N ILE A 69 -1.66 -4.47 2.40
CA ILE A 69 -0.41 -3.76 2.12
C ILE A 69 0.76 -4.71 2.36
N ARG A 70 1.35 -5.19 1.26
CA ARG A 70 2.56 -6.03 1.32
C ARG A 70 3.82 -5.19 1.34
N VAL A 71 4.56 -5.22 2.44
CA VAL A 71 5.83 -4.51 2.61
C VAL A 71 6.99 -5.50 2.60
N ARG A 72 7.95 -5.29 1.68
CA ARG A 72 9.28 -5.90 1.77
C ARG A 72 10.26 -4.82 2.14
N ASN A 73 10.80 -4.86 3.36
CA ASN A 73 11.79 -3.91 3.87
C ASN A 73 13.11 -4.62 4.15
N TRP A 74 14.16 -4.32 3.41
CA TRP A 74 15.47 -4.91 3.68
C TRP A 74 16.25 -4.10 4.70
N VAL A 75 16.48 -2.80 4.44
CA VAL A 75 17.20 -1.91 5.36
C VAL A 75 16.46 -0.59 5.56
N GLY A 76 16.20 -0.25 6.83
CA GLY A 76 15.65 1.05 7.25
C GLY A 76 14.20 0.98 7.76
N SER A 77 13.33 1.93 7.40
CA SER A 77 12.01 2.04 8.04
C SER A 77 10.88 2.45 7.11
N VAL A 78 9.73 1.79 7.23
CA VAL A 78 8.50 2.16 6.50
C VAL A 78 7.46 2.64 7.49
N PHE A 79 6.89 3.81 7.25
CA PHE A 79 5.79 4.36 8.04
C PHE A 79 4.50 4.32 7.23
N ILE A 80 3.45 3.76 7.81
CA ILE A 80 2.12 3.65 7.22
C ILE A 80 1.17 4.46 8.10
N LEU A 81 0.61 5.53 7.55
CA LEU A 81 -0.49 6.26 8.17
C LEU A 81 -1.79 5.71 7.65
N VAL A 82 -2.70 5.40 8.57
CA VAL A 82 -4.02 4.85 8.29
C VAL A 82 -5.09 5.82 8.78
N PRO A 83 -6.32 5.76 8.23
CA PRO A 83 -7.48 6.41 8.84
C PRO A 83 -7.67 6.03 10.31
N ASP A 84 -8.24 6.92 11.11
CA ASP A 84 -8.43 6.70 12.56
C ASP A 84 -9.50 5.64 12.86
N ASP A 85 -10.43 5.43 11.93
CA ASP A 85 -11.47 4.41 11.95
C ASP A 85 -11.05 3.06 11.32
N ALA A 86 -9.79 2.94 10.89
CA ALA A 86 -9.29 1.74 10.24
C ALA A 86 -9.00 0.59 11.23
N ASP A 87 -9.51 -0.60 10.91
CA ASP A 87 -9.14 -1.86 11.56
C ASP A 87 -7.83 -2.37 10.95
N VAL A 88 -6.75 -2.43 11.73
CA VAL A 88 -5.42 -2.82 11.22
C VAL A 88 -4.97 -4.13 11.82
N ARG A 89 -4.58 -5.05 10.94
CA ARG A 89 -3.94 -6.31 11.28
C ARG A 89 -2.49 -6.31 10.81
N LEU A 90 -1.56 -6.68 11.68
CA LEU A 90 -0.17 -6.93 11.29
C LEU A 90 0.00 -8.43 11.00
N ASP A 91 0.52 -8.75 9.83
CA ASP A 91 0.80 -10.10 9.35
C ASP A 91 2.18 -10.15 8.68
N GLY A 92 3.17 -9.64 9.40
CA GLY A 92 4.53 -9.49 8.91
C GLY A 92 5.56 -10.11 9.83
N THR A 93 6.65 -10.60 9.25
CA THR A 93 7.76 -11.23 9.97
C THR A 93 9.02 -10.36 9.89
N GLY A 94 9.77 -10.31 10.99
CA GLY A 94 11.02 -9.57 11.10
C GLY A 94 12.19 -10.49 11.44
N VAL A 95 13.39 -10.22 10.90
CA VAL A 95 14.64 -10.89 11.31
C VAL A 95 15.39 -10.04 12.33
N ILE A 96 15.84 -8.85 11.92
CA ILE A 96 16.53 -7.84 12.74
C ILE A 96 15.68 -6.55 12.70
N GLY A 97 14.47 -6.65 13.25
CA GLY A 97 13.43 -5.61 13.20
C GLY A 97 12.05 -6.24 13.23
N GLY A 98 11.01 -5.52 12.79
CA GLY A 98 9.66 -6.05 12.86
C GLY A 98 8.55 -5.10 12.41
N PHE A 99 7.31 -5.55 12.62
CA PHE A 99 6.09 -4.81 12.34
C PHE A 99 5.49 -4.34 13.66
N HIS A 100 5.18 -3.05 13.75
CA HIS A 100 4.72 -2.43 14.99
C HIS A 100 3.52 -1.52 14.71
N ASP A 101 2.49 -1.60 15.55
CA ASP A 101 1.36 -0.66 15.54
C ASP A 101 1.48 0.27 16.74
N TYR A 102 1.88 1.52 16.48
CA TYR A 102 2.05 2.58 17.47
C TYR A 102 0.94 3.63 17.39
N ARG A 103 -0.19 3.31 16.77
CA ARG A 103 -1.37 4.18 16.78
C ARG A 103 -1.91 4.32 18.20
N LYS A 104 -2.11 5.56 18.62
CA LYS A 104 -2.70 5.97 19.90
C LYS A 104 -4.19 6.21 19.76
N ASN A 105 -4.63 6.72 18.61
CA ASN A 105 -6.02 7.07 18.35
C ASN A 105 -6.67 6.02 17.46
N ARG A 106 -7.20 4.97 18.09
CA ARG A 106 -7.92 3.89 17.39
C ARG A 106 -9.40 4.03 17.65
N ARG A 107 -10.18 4.44 16.65
CA ARG A 107 -11.64 4.37 16.71
C ARG A 107 -12.07 3.01 16.20
N GLN A 108 -12.72 2.21 17.05
CA GLN A 108 -13.30 0.96 16.58
C GLN A 108 -14.50 1.28 15.69
N ASN A 109 -14.38 0.98 14.40
CA ASN A 109 -15.46 1.11 13.44
C ASN A 109 -15.59 -0.20 12.65
N PRO A 110 -16.62 -1.02 12.91
CA PRO A 110 -16.86 -2.25 12.14
C PRO A 110 -17.14 -2.00 10.65
N GLN A 111 -17.52 -0.77 10.27
CA GLN A 111 -17.71 -0.35 8.87
C GLN A 111 -16.47 0.34 8.28
N GLY A 112 -15.43 0.56 9.10
CA GLY A 112 -14.18 1.18 8.67
C GLY A 112 -13.37 0.27 7.74
N PRO A 113 -12.36 0.83 7.06
CA PRO A 113 -11.49 0.05 6.18
C PRO A 113 -10.67 -0.95 7.01
N ARG A 114 -10.66 -2.22 6.58
CA ARG A 114 -9.81 -3.26 7.14
C ARG A 114 -8.50 -3.34 6.37
N ILE A 115 -7.40 -3.05 7.04
CA ILE A 115 -6.07 -2.96 6.44
C ILE A 115 -5.16 -4.02 7.05
N THR A 116 -4.76 -5.00 6.25
CA THR A 116 -3.73 -5.98 6.63
C THR A 116 -2.37 -5.49 6.16
N VAL A 117 -1.46 -5.22 7.09
CA VAL A 117 -0.06 -4.90 6.78
C VAL A 117 0.76 -6.19 6.88
N ALA A 118 1.14 -6.74 5.74
CA ALA A 118 1.81 -8.02 5.63
C ALA A 118 3.22 -7.90 5.04
N GLY A 119 4.06 -8.91 5.24
CA GLY A 119 5.33 -9.05 4.51
C GLY A 119 6.55 -9.36 5.38
N ALA A 120 7.72 -8.89 4.97
CA ALA A 120 8.98 -9.25 5.59
C ALA A 120 9.88 -8.04 5.81
N ALA A 121 10.53 -7.99 6.98
CA ALA A 121 11.50 -6.99 7.35
C ALA A 121 12.83 -7.65 7.76
N VAL A 122 13.93 -7.39 7.06
CA VAL A 122 15.21 -8.09 7.31
C VAL A 122 16.07 -7.35 8.33
N SER A 123 16.43 -6.10 8.08
CA SER A 123 17.22 -5.21 8.96
C SER A 123 16.56 -3.84 9.05
N GLY A 124 15.30 -3.83 9.48
CA GLY A 124 14.47 -2.65 9.45
C GLY A 124 13.09 -2.88 10.05
N SER A 125 12.32 -1.81 10.18
CA SER A 125 11.01 -1.87 10.84
C SER A 125 9.89 -1.25 10.00
N VAL A 126 8.70 -1.79 10.13
CA VAL A 126 7.47 -1.25 9.56
C VAL A 126 6.60 -0.75 10.71
N PHE A 127 6.24 0.52 10.67
CA PHE A 127 5.48 1.20 11.70
C PHE A 127 4.14 1.64 11.15
N VAL A 128 3.06 1.26 11.82
CA VAL A 128 1.73 1.85 11.62
C VAL A 128 1.56 2.95 12.67
N VAL A 129 1.32 4.18 12.24
CA VAL A 129 1.31 5.37 13.10
C VAL A 129 0.19 6.33 12.72
N ASP A 130 -0.31 7.10 13.69
CA ASP A 130 -1.26 8.19 13.42
C ASP A 130 -0.53 9.44 12.90
N GLU A 131 0.68 9.67 13.41
CA GLU A 131 1.52 10.80 13.09
C GLU A 131 2.94 10.36 12.78
N LEU A 132 3.56 11.01 11.80
CA LEU A 132 4.95 10.76 11.47
C LEU A 132 5.89 11.35 12.53
N PRO A 133 6.99 10.67 12.86
CA PRO A 133 8.09 11.27 13.61
C PRO A 133 8.55 12.58 12.97
N ALA A 134 8.95 13.56 13.78
CA ALA A 134 9.34 14.89 13.32
C ALA A 134 10.42 14.86 12.22
N SER A 135 11.40 13.96 12.33
CA SER A 135 12.46 13.75 11.33
C SER A 135 11.90 13.32 9.97
N MET A 136 10.90 12.44 9.97
CA MET A 136 10.27 11.92 8.75
C MET A 136 9.30 12.93 8.15
N ARG A 137 8.52 13.63 8.99
CA ARG A 137 7.62 14.71 8.59
C ARG A 137 8.35 15.81 7.81
N ARG A 138 9.47 16.33 8.35
CA ARG A 138 10.31 17.33 7.67
C ARG A 138 10.78 16.84 6.30
N ARG A 139 11.10 15.54 6.18
CA ARG A 139 11.55 14.93 4.93
C ARG A 139 10.44 14.84 3.89
N VAL A 140 9.22 14.50 4.32
CA VAL A 140 8.01 14.51 3.48
C VAL A 140 7.72 15.93 2.99
N GLU A 141 7.68 16.91 3.89
CA GLU A 141 7.42 18.32 3.57
C GLU A 141 8.43 18.88 2.56
N ARG A 142 9.74 18.62 2.77
CA ARG A 142 10.79 19.02 1.84
C ARG A 142 10.59 18.41 0.46
N ARG A 143 10.15 17.15 0.38
CA ARG A 143 9.91 16.49 -0.90
C ARG A 143 8.68 17.04 -1.59
N ASN A 144 7.60 17.29 -0.86
CA ASN A 144 6.39 17.87 -1.42
C ASN A 144 6.69 19.26 -1.98
N ARG A 145 7.42 20.11 -1.25
CA ARG A 145 7.86 21.43 -1.74
C ARG A 145 8.63 21.37 -3.07
N ARG A 146 9.53 20.40 -3.22
CA ARG A 146 10.28 20.18 -4.48
C ARG A 146 9.39 19.78 -5.65
N LYS A 147 8.28 19.08 -5.40
CA LYS A 147 7.33 18.69 -6.45
C LYS A 147 6.48 19.87 -6.91
N LEU A 148 6.10 20.78 -6.00
CA LEU A 148 5.33 21.98 -6.37
C LEU A 148 6.14 22.98 -7.20
N GLY A 149 7.46 23.10 -6.98
CA GLY A 149 8.31 24.02 -7.75
C GLY A 149 8.81 23.51 -9.11
N LYS A 150 8.30 22.37 -9.61
CA LYS A 150 8.72 21.74 -10.88
C LYS A 150 7.58 21.71 -11.91
N GLY A 151 6.53 22.50 -11.70
CA GLY A 151 5.39 22.64 -12.60
C GLY A 151 5.21 24.09 -13.03
N ASP A 152 6.14 24.57 -13.85
CA ASP A 152 6.03 25.72 -14.76
C ASP A 152 7.01 25.47 -15.92
#